data_AF-A0AAN6WAT7-F1
#
_entry.id   AF-A0AAN6WAT7-F1
#
_cell.length_a   1.000
_cell.length_b   1.000
_cell.length_c   1.000
_cell.angle_alpha   90.00
_cell.angle_beta   90.00
_cell.angle_gamma   90.00
#
_symmetry.space_group_name_H-M   'P 1'
#
loop_
_entity.id
_entity.type
_entity.pdbx_description
1 polymer ?
#
loop_
_entity_poly.entity_id
_entity_poly.type
_entity_poly.pdbx_seq_one_letter_code
_entity_poly.pdbx_strand_id
1 'polypeptide(L)'
;MCYAHDLNPTPQDLGSTSPPSTSIAFLTSPPSLLVNPPSTLYQSIAAVVFSVAGIVILYIANLIITRRWVRDYALFGYRTLVKGFFRFWAAVVVICLVMGVVVGVNCYFTHDGVILQECRNVALVALSVLTFVALLPVLTVGVVMLGGMEDQEVVGREYSRFRSRSLLLVTTALLLTLEAGFRLGVMFDPRPWGQQRWYHSRAAYYCLGYMMEVMVVYLFTGTRVWRGFRTGEVYKGHWPVGGRPRMERWAEFVNTEGEVYGERG
;
A
#
# COMPACT_ATOMS: atom_id res chain seq x y z
N MET A 1 15.05 48.02 30.36
CA MET A 1 16.37 47.49 30.79
C MET A 1 16.98 46.81 29.58
N CYS A 2 17.63 47.60 28.72
CA CYS A 2 19.08 47.84 28.74
C CYS A 2 19.87 46.57 28.39
N TYR A 3 20.28 46.43 27.13
CA TYR A 3 21.70 46.59 26.77
C TYR A 3 21.80 46.92 25.27
N ALA A 4 22.45 48.05 24.98
CA ALA A 4 22.90 48.51 23.68
C ALA A 4 24.44 48.70 23.75
N HIS A 5 25.07 48.84 22.57
CA HIS A 5 26.51 49.00 22.23
C HIS A 5 27.25 47.72 21.85
N ASP A 6 28.08 47.68 20.81
CA ASP A 6 28.24 48.46 19.57
C ASP A 6 29.34 47.72 18.77
N LEU A 7 29.28 47.71 17.44
CA LEU A 7 30.38 47.99 16.50
C LEU A 7 30.06 47.50 15.07
N ASN A 8 30.15 48.47 14.17
CA ASN A 8 29.94 48.52 12.71
C ASN A 8 31.26 48.18 11.95
N PRO A 9 31.37 48.20 10.60
CA PRO A 9 30.77 47.37 9.53
C PRO A 9 31.78 46.72 8.54
N THR A 10 31.22 45.98 7.56
CA THR A 10 31.62 45.73 6.14
C THR A 10 32.22 44.35 5.77
N PRO A 11 32.15 43.91 4.49
CA PRO A 11 31.01 43.94 3.57
C PRO A 11 30.93 42.62 2.74
N GLN A 12 29.92 41.75 2.93
CA GLN A 12 29.51 40.79 1.88
C GLN A 12 28.02 40.50 1.98
N ASP A 13 27.22 41.43 1.46
CA ASP A 13 25.96 41.08 0.81
C ASP A 13 26.30 40.21 -0.41
N LEU A 14 26.14 38.91 -0.27
CA LEU A 14 25.77 38.04 -1.39
C LEU A 14 24.61 37.18 -0.91
N GLY A 15 23.44 37.53 -1.42
CA GLY A 15 22.14 37.07 -0.97
C GLY A 15 22.04 35.55 -0.81
N SER A 16 21.57 35.14 0.36
CA SER A 16 20.92 33.85 0.53
C SER A 16 19.47 34.11 0.94
N THR A 17 18.68 34.59 -0.01
CA THR A 17 17.23 34.34 0.01
C THR A 17 17.04 32.85 -0.26
N SER A 18 17.32 32.02 0.75
CA SER A 18 17.12 30.57 0.68
C SER A 18 15.63 30.28 0.82
N PRO A 19 15.00 29.62 -0.16
CA PRO A 19 13.55 29.53 -0.18
C PRO A 19 13.03 28.40 0.73
N PRO A 20 11.74 28.44 1.10
CA PRO A 20 11.19 27.64 2.19
C PRO A 20 10.52 26.37 1.66
N SER A 21 11.09 25.17 1.88
CA SER A 21 10.33 23.90 1.88
C SER A 21 11.21 22.66 2.10
N THR A 22 11.35 22.21 3.36
CA THR A 22 12.06 20.97 3.73
C THR A 22 11.14 19.86 4.28
N SER A 23 9.82 19.96 4.13
CA SER A 23 8.90 18.87 4.54
C SER A 23 9.18 17.56 3.77
N ILE A 24 9.73 17.65 2.55
CA ILE A 24 10.10 16.50 1.72
C ILE A 24 11.38 15.81 2.23
N ALA A 25 12.23 16.49 2.99
CA ALA A 25 13.48 15.94 3.53
C ALA A 25 13.24 14.77 4.50
N PHE A 26 12.04 14.66 5.09
CA PHE A 26 11.70 13.54 5.97
C PHE A 26 11.49 12.21 5.22
N LEU A 27 11.13 12.27 3.93
CA LEU A 27 11.08 11.08 3.09
C LEU A 27 12.47 10.69 2.55
N THR A 28 13.50 11.53 2.72
CA THR A 28 14.73 11.43 1.92
C THR A 28 16.06 11.63 2.65
N SER A 29 16.14 11.92 3.95
CA SER A 29 17.44 12.19 4.58
C SER A 29 17.70 11.43 5.89
N PRO A 30 18.67 10.49 5.93
CA PRO A 30 19.32 10.14 7.19
C PRO A 30 20.10 11.36 7.72
N PRO A 31 20.12 11.60 9.05
CA PRO A 31 20.53 12.86 9.67
C PRO A 31 22.06 13.13 9.70
N SER A 32 22.82 12.78 8.65
CA SER A 32 24.28 12.89 8.64
C SER A 32 24.89 13.17 7.26
N LEU A 33 24.40 14.17 6.53
CA LEU A 33 24.92 14.55 5.21
C LEU A 33 25.42 16.00 5.15
N LEU A 34 26.40 16.35 5.98
CA LEU A 34 27.14 17.61 5.76
C LEU A 34 28.51 17.44 5.08
N VAL A 35 29.05 16.23 4.95
CA VAL A 35 30.22 15.95 4.10
C VAL A 35 30.19 14.47 3.73
N ASN A 36 29.83 14.08 2.50
CA ASN A 36 30.03 12.69 2.05
C ASN A 36 30.30 12.58 0.54
N PRO A 37 31.15 11.62 0.11
CA PRO A 37 31.55 11.41 -1.29
C PRO A 37 30.37 10.96 -2.18
N PRO A 38 30.46 11.10 -3.53
CA PRO A 38 29.35 10.84 -4.46
C PRO A 38 28.74 9.43 -4.36
N SER A 39 29.46 8.45 -3.80
CA SER A 39 28.96 7.09 -3.56
C SER A 39 27.79 7.03 -2.57
N THR A 40 27.71 7.93 -1.59
CA THR A 40 26.62 7.92 -0.61
C THR A 40 25.31 8.49 -1.16
N LEU A 41 25.40 9.33 -2.21
CA LEU A 41 24.25 9.96 -2.85
C LEU A 41 23.38 8.93 -3.57
N TYR A 42 23.99 8.04 -4.35
CA TYR A 42 23.27 6.97 -5.03
C TYR A 42 22.64 5.98 -4.03
N GLN A 43 23.32 5.71 -2.92
CA GLN A 43 22.80 4.85 -1.85
C GLN A 43 21.54 5.45 -1.19
N SER A 44 21.54 6.76 -0.92
CA SER A 44 20.36 7.41 -0.34
C SER A 44 19.18 7.43 -1.30
N ILE A 45 19.42 7.70 -2.59
CA ILE A 45 18.37 7.69 -3.61
C ILE A 45 17.78 6.28 -3.75
N ALA A 46 18.62 5.24 -3.80
CA ALA A 46 18.17 3.85 -3.87
C ALA A 46 17.31 3.45 -2.67
N ALA A 47 17.68 3.87 -1.45
CA ALA A 47 16.92 3.60 -0.24
C ALA A 47 15.50 4.21 -0.27
N VAL A 48 15.38 5.45 -0.76
CA VAL A 48 14.08 6.12 -0.91
C VAL A 48 13.20 5.39 -1.92
N VAL A 49 13.74 5.06 -3.09
CA VAL A 49 13.00 4.34 -4.13
C VAL A 49 12.53 2.98 -3.63
N PHE A 50 13.38 2.25 -2.91
CA PHE A 50 13.02 0.95 -2.34
C PHE A 50 11.91 1.09 -1.29
N SER A 51 12.00 2.09 -0.41
CA SER A 51 10.97 2.35 0.59
C SER A 51 9.62 2.68 -0.06
N VAL A 52 9.60 3.56 -1.08
CA VAL A 52 8.36 3.91 -1.80
C VAL A 52 7.79 2.70 -2.54
N ALA A 53 8.64 1.85 -3.12
CA ALA A 53 8.21 0.64 -3.82
C ALA A 53 7.60 -0.41 -2.88
N GLY A 54 8.20 -0.64 -1.71
CA GLY A 54 7.72 -1.63 -0.73
C GLY A 54 6.27 -1.39 -0.30
N ILE A 55 5.95 -0.15 0.05
CA ILE A 55 4.60 0.27 0.47
C ILE A 55 3.58 0.05 -0.64
N VAL A 56 3.95 0.36 -1.89
CA VAL A 56 3.06 0.22 -3.05
C VAL A 56 2.70 -1.25 -3.29
N ILE A 57 3.67 -2.15 -3.13
CA ILE A 57 3.41 -3.59 -3.21
C ILE A 57 2.40 -4.01 -2.13
N LEU A 58 2.49 -3.47 -0.91
CA LEU A 58 1.54 -3.75 0.16
C LEU A 58 0.13 -3.23 -0.15
N TYR A 59 -0.01 -2.03 -0.71
CA TYR A 59 -1.33 -1.53 -1.14
C TYR A 59 -1.96 -2.42 -2.22
N ILE A 60 -1.18 -2.83 -3.23
CA ILE A 60 -1.66 -3.71 -4.29
C ILE A 60 -2.06 -5.07 -3.71
N ALA A 61 -1.23 -5.65 -2.84
CA ALA A 61 -1.56 -6.91 -2.17
C ALA A 61 -2.86 -6.80 -1.37
N ASN A 62 -3.03 -5.74 -0.59
CA ASN A 62 -4.23 -5.50 0.20
C ASN A 62 -5.48 -5.38 -0.69
N LEU A 63 -5.39 -4.67 -1.83
CA LEU A 63 -6.48 -4.57 -2.81
C LEU A 63 -6.81 -5.92 -3.46
N ILE A 64 -5.82 -6.74 -3.79
CA ILE A 64 -6.04 -8.07 -4.38
C ILE A 64 -6.78 -8.98 -3.40
N ILE A 65 -6.35 -9.01 -2.13
CA ILE A 65 -6.99 -9.84 -1.09
C ILE A 65 -8.41 -9.32 -0.85
N THR A 66 -8.61 -8.01 -0.80
CA THR A 66 -9.94 -7.38 -0.65
C THR A 66 -10.87 -7.78 -1.79
N ARG A 67 -10.42 -7.64 -3.05
CA ARG A 67 -11.22 -8.01 -4.22
C ARG A 67 -11.59 -9.50 -4.20
N ARG A 68 -10.67 -10.36 -3.79
CA ARG A 68 -10.93 -11.80 -3.64
C ARG A 68 -11.98 -12.06 -2.57
N TRP A 69 -11.87 -11.42 -1.41
CA TRP A 69 -12.83 -11.55 -0.32
C TRP A 69 -14.23 -11.06 -0.73
N VAL A 70 -14.32 -9.93 -1.42
CA VAL A 70 -15.59 -9.42 -1.95
C VAL A 70 -16.22 -10.41 -2.93
N ARG A 71 -15.42 -11.04 -3.81
CA ARG A 71 -15.94 -12.06 -4.73
C ARG A 71 -16.48 -13.29 -4.00
N ASP A 72 -15.84 -13.69 -2.90
CA ASP A 72 -16.19 -14.92 -2.19
C ASP A 72 -17.37 -14.73 -1.20
N TYR A 73 -17.68 -13.50 -0.75
CA TYR A 73 -18.69 -13.24 0.31
C TYR A 73 -19.75 -12.17 0.00
N ALA A 74 -19.59 -11.32 -1.01
CA ALA A 74 -20.53 -10.22 -1.28
C ALA A 74 -21.57 -10.58 -2.35
N LEU A 75 -22.83 -10.21 -2.12
CA LEU A 75 -23.97 -10.31 -3.06
C LEU A 75 -23.73 -9.67 -4.44
N PHE A 76 -22.86 -8.67 -4.48
CA PHE A 76 -22.55 -7.93 -5.71
C PHE A 76 -21.19 -8.30 -6.30
N GLY A 77 -20.51 -9.32 -5.74
CA GLY A 77 -19.14 -9.69 -6.07
C GLY A 77 -18.93 -10.14 -7.51
N TYR A 78 -19.96 -10.67 -8.17
CA TYR A 78 -19.89 -11.12 -9.57
C TYR A 78 -20.06 -9.99 -10.60
N ARG A 79 -20.46 -8.77 -10.19
CA ARG A 79 -20.67 -7.66 -11.13
C ARG A 79 -19.35 -7.20 -11.73
N THR A 80 -19.31 -7.08 -13.06
CA THR A 80 -18.15 -6.56 -13.82
C THR A 80 -17.67 -5.20 -13.30
N LEU A 81 -18.59 -4.37 -12.76
CA LEU A 81 -18.28 -3.08 -12.15
C LEU A 81 -17.32 -3.19 -10.96
N VAL A 82 -17.50 -4.19 -10.08
CA VAL A 82 -16.62 -4.40 -8.91
C VAL A 82 -15.21 -4.76 -9.37
N LYS A 83 -15.10 -5.63 -10.40
CA LYS A 83 -13.82 -5.98 -11.02
C LYS A 83 -13.13 -4.75 -11.65
N GLY A 84 -13.89 -3.89 -12.33
CA GLY A 84 -13.39 -2.65 -12.92
C GLY A 84 -12.87 -1.68 -11.86
N PHE A 85 -13.66 -1.45 -10.80
CA PHE A 85 -13.34 -0.55 -9.70
C PHE A 85 -12.00 -0.90 -9.03
N PHE A 86 -11.82 -2.15 -8.62
CA PHE A 86 -10.56 -2.58 -7.98
C PHE A 86 -9.35 -2.54 -8.94
N ARG A 87 -9.55 -2.79 -10.24
CA ARG A 87 -8.48 -2.66 -11.24
C ARG A 87 -8.10 -1.20 -11.48
N PHE A 88 -9.09 -0.30 -11.51
CA PHE A 88 -8.87 1.14 -11.61
C PHE A 88 -8.04 1.64 -10.43
N TRP A 89 -8.42 1.32 -9.20
CA TRP A 89 -7.65 1.73 -8.02
C TRP A 89 -6.25 1.12 -7.97
N ALA A 90 -6.08 -0.14 -8.40
CA ALA A 90 -4.75 -0.72 -8.52
C ALA A 90 -3.87 0.03 -9.55
N ALA A 91 -4.45 0.49 -10.66
CA ALA A 91 -3.73 1.33 -11.63
C ALA A 91 -3.38 2.70 -11.06
N VAL A 92 -4.30 3.34 -10.33
CA VAL A 92 -4.06 4.62 -9.64
C VAL A 92 -2.90 4.50 -8.65
N VAL A 93 -2.82 3.43 -7.86
CA VAL A 93 -1.71 3.16 -6.93
C VAL A 93 -0.36 3.09 -7.67
N VAL A 94 -0.31 2.45 -8.84
CA VAL A 94 0.91 2.41 -9.67
C VAL A 94 1.26 3.80 -10.22
N ILE A 95 0.28 4.62 -10.58
CA ILE A 95 0.53 6.00 -11.00
C ILE A 95 1.12 6.81 -9.81
N CYS A 96 0.57 6.65 -8.61
CA CYS A 96 1.10 7.27 -7.40
C CYS A 96 2.55 6.83 -7.08
N LEU A 97 2.91 5.57 -7.36
CA LEU A 97 4.31 5.09 -7.27
C LEU A 97 5.22 5.92 -8.17
N VAL A 98 4.87 6.02 -9.46
CA VAL A 98 5.69 6.74 -10.44
C VAL A 98 5.82 8.21 -10.04
N MET A 99 4.71 8.85 -9.66
CA MET A 99 4.73 10.23 -9.14
C MET A 99 5.64 10.37 -7.91
N GLY A 100 5.54 9.46 -6.94
CA GLY A 100 6.35 9.49 -5.73
C GLY A 100 7.84 9.34 -6.01
N VAL A 101 8.22 8.46 -6.93
CA VAL A 101 9.63 8.28 -7.35
C VAL A 101 10.13 9.52 -8.09
N VAL A 102 9.38 10.06 -9.06
CA VAL A 102 9.78 11.25 -9.82
C VAL A 102 9.93 12.47 -8.91
N VAL A 103 8.97 12.71 -8.02
CA VAL A 103 9.04 13.79 -7.04
C VAL A 103 10.23 13.59 -6.10
N GLY A 104 10.43 12.37 -5.59
CA GLY A 104 11.57 12.05 -4.72
C GLY A 104 12.91 12.39 -5.37
N VAL A 105 13.11 11.98 -6.62
CA VAL A 105 14.33 12.27 -7.40
C VAL A 105 14.48 13.77 -7.65
N ASN A 106 13.43 14.46 -8.08
CA ASN A 106 13.48 15.90 -8.35
C ASN A 106 13.85 16.71 -7.09
N CYS A 107 13.31 16.34 -5.93
CA CYS A 107 13.64 17.02 -4.67
C CYS A 107 15.08 16.83 -4.21
N TYR A 108 15.77 15.79 -4.67
CA TYR A 108 17.19 15.61 -4.36
C TYR A 108 18.10 16.50 -5.22
N PHE A 109 17.78 16.67 -6.51
CA PHE A 109 18.62 17.42 -7.43
C PHE A 109 18.31 18.91 -7.46
N THR A 110 17.12 19.33 -7.01
CA THR A 110 16.68 20.71 -7.06
C THR A 110 16.79 21.41 -5.70
N HIS A 111 17.48 22.57 -5.69
CA HIS A 111 17.57 23.48 -4.53
C HIS A 111 16.70 24.74 -4.69
N ASP A 112 15.96 24.85 -5.80
CA ASP A 112 15.00 25.94 -6.01
C ASP A 112 13.70 25.65 -5.24
N GLY A 113 13.28 26.62 -4.42
CA GLY A 113 12.12 26.47 -3.57
C GLY A 113 10.79 26.55 -4.29
N VAL A 114 10.73 27.14 -5.50
CA VAL A 114 9.50 27.11 -6.30
C VAL A 114 9.22 25.67 -6.73
N ILE A 115 10.23 24.98 -7.24
CA ILE A 115 10.11 23.59 -7.69
C ILE A 115 9.84 22.65 -6.50
N LEU A 116 10.44 22.90 -5.33
CA LEU A 116 10.18 22.12 -4.11
C LEU A 116 8.74 22.28 -3.60
N GLN A 117 8.14 23.46 -3.73
CA GLN A 117 6.73 23.68 -3.38
C GLN A 117 5.79 22.91 -4.31
N GLU A 118 6.05 22.93 -5.62
CA GLU A 118 5.28 22.14 -6.59
C GLU A 118 5.42 20.64 -6.34
N CYS A 119 6.65 20.18 -6.09
CA CYS A 119 6.91 18.79 -5.70
C CYS A 119 6.11 18.37 -4.46
N ARG A 120 6.04 19.25 -3.44
CA ARG A 120 5.25 18.98 -2.23
C ARG A 120 3.77 18.84 -2.55
N ASN A 121 3.22 19.71 -3.39
CA ASN A 121 1.81 19.67 -3.78
C ASN A 121 1.48 18.34 -4.48
N VAL A 122 2.33 17.90 -5.41
CA VAL A 122 2.18 16.61 -6.09
C VAL A 122 2.26 15.44 -5.10
N ALA A 123 3.22 15.47 -4.16
CA ALA A 123 3.35 14.43 -3.14
C ALA A 123 2.14 14.37 -2.19
N LEU A 124 1.58 15.52 -1.81
CA LEU A 124 0.36 15.61 -0.99
C LEU A 124 -0.84 14.98 -1.70
N VAL A 125 -1.01 15.24 -2.98
CA VAL A 125 -2.06 14.60 -3.79
C VAL A 125 -1.83 13.09 -3.86
N ALA A 126 -0.61 12.63 -4.15
CA ALA A 126 -0.33 11.20 -4.20
C ALA A 126 -0.60 10.50 -2.86
N LEU A 127 -0.17 11.08 -1.73
CA LEU A 127 -0.36 10.50 -0.40
C LEU A 127 -1.83 10.53 0.05
N SER A 128 -2.59 11.57 -0.28
CA SER A 128 -4.02 11.63 0.03
C SER A 128 -4.81 10.54 -0.72
N VAL A 129 -4.48 10.33 -2.00
CA VAL A 129 -5.06 9.24 -2.80
C VAL A 129 -4.69 7.88 -2.23
N LEU A 130 -3.42 7.65 -1.86
CA LEU A 130 -2.99 6.40 -1.24
C LEU A 130 -3.68 6.15 0.12
N THR A 131 -3.85 7.19 0.93
CA THR A 131 -4.59 7.10 2.20
C THR A 131 -6.04 6.69 1.97
N PHE A 132 -6.69 7.27 0.95
CA PHE A 132 -8.05 6.87 0.57
C PHE A 132 -8.11 5.42 0.08
N VAL A 133 -7.15 4.99 -0.74
CA VAL A 133 -7.05 3.60 -1.20
C VAL A 133 -6.85 2.64 -0.03
N ALA A 134 -6.05 3.02 0.96
CA ALA A 134 -5.81 2.23 2.16
C ALA A 134 -7.08 2.02 2.99
N LEU A 135 -8.04 2.97 2.95
CA LEU A 135 -9.33 2.87 3.62
C LEU A 135 -10.36 2.00 2.87
N LEU A 136 -10.19 1.79 1.55
CA LEU A 136 -11.14 1.02 0.74
C LEU A 136 -11.48 -0.37 1.31
N PRO A 137 -10.53 -1.20 1.77
CA PRO A 137 -10.85 -2.50 2.35
C PRO A 137 -11.75 -2.41 3.57
N VAL A 138 -11.50 -1.44 4.47
CA VAL A 138 -12.33 -1.22 5.66
C VAL A 138 -13.76 -0.85 5.24
N LEU A 139 -13.89 0.06 4.28
CA LEU A 139 -15.20 0.47 3.75
C LEU A 139 -15.93 -0.70 3.08
N THR A 140 -15.22 -1.52 2.30
CA THR A 140 -15.83 -2.67 1.61
C THR A 140 -16.32 -3.73 2.59
N VAL A 141 -15.56 -4.01 3.66
CA VAL A 141 -15.99 -4.92 4.72
C VAL A 141 -17.24 -4.35 5.42
N GLY A 142 -17.25 -3.06 5.74
CA GLY A 142 -18.41 -2.40 6.34
C GLY A 142 -19.67 -2.48 5.46
N VAL A 143 -19.54 -2.22 4.16
CA VAL A 143 -20.65 -2.32 3.21
C VAL A 143 -21.19 -3.75 3.11
N VAL A 144 -20.32 -4.77 3.07
CA VAL A 144 -20.77 -6.18 2.99
C VAL A 144 -21.48 -6.60 4.28
N MET A 145 -21.02 -6.15 5.44
CA MET A 145 -21.68 -6.44 6.72
C MET A 145 -23.09 -5.82 6.80
N LEU A 146 -23.30 -4.65 6.19
CA LEU A 146 -24.59 -3.94 6.17
C LEU A 146 -25.51 -4.40 5.04
N GLY A 147 -24.97 -4.73 3.87
CA GLY A 147 -25.71 -5.02 2.64
C GLY A 147 -26.22 -6.46 2.49
N GLY A 148 -25.95 -7.32 3.48
CA GLY A 148 -26.30 -8.74 3.43
C GLY A 148 -25.26 -9.59 2.69
N MET A 149 -25.19 -10.87 3.07
CA MET A 149 -24.27 -11.86 2.48
C MET A 149 -25.04 -12.79 1.53
N GLU A 150 -24.39 -13.19 0.43
CA GLU A 150 -25.06 -13.95 -0.65
C GLU A 150 -25.51 -15.34 -0.22
N ASP A 151 -24.82 -15.91 0.76
CA ASP A 151 -25.02 -17.30 1.14
C ASP A 151 -24.89 -17.45 2.66
N GLN A 152 -25.90 -16.96 3.40
CA GLN A 152 -25.91 -17.00 4.87
C GLN A 152 -25.69 -18.42 5.44
N GLU A 153 -26.12 -19.46 4.71
CA GLU A 153 -25.95 -20.86 5.13
C GLU A 153 -24.50 -21.35 5.03
N VAL A 154 -23.79 -20.96 3.96
CA VAL A 154 -22.37 -21.28 3.76
C VAL A 154 -21.50 -20.47 4.72
N VAL A 155 -21.84 -19.21 4.94
CA VAL A 155 -21.18 -18.36 5.94
C VAL A 155 -21.41 -18.90 7.35
N GLY A 156 -22.61 -19.40 7.67
CA GLY A 156 -22.88 -20.04 8.96
C GLY A 156 -21.97 -21.23 9.24
N ARG A 157 -21.72 -22.08 8.23
CA ARG A 157 -20.83 -23.25 8.34
C ARG A 157 -19.34 -22.86 8.45
N GLU A 158 -18.94 -21.72 7.88
CA GLU A 158 -17.56 -21.23 7.86
C GLU A 158 -17.34 -19.91 8.61
N TYR A 159 -18.20 -19.58 9.58
CA TYR A 159 -18.23 -18.27 10.23
C TYR A 159 -16.88 -17.87 10.87
N SER A 160 -16.18 -18.82 11.48
CA SER A 160 -14.84 -18.62 12.05
C SER A 160 -13.79 -18.22 10.99
N ARG A 161 -13.88 -18.78 9.79
CA ARG A 161 -12.99 -18.44 8.66
C ARG A 161 -13.31 -17.07 8.09
N PHE A 162 -14.60 -16.74 7.99
CA PHE A 162 -15.04 -15.42 7.57
C PHE A 162 -14.52 -14.34 8.52
N ARG A 163 -14.71 -14.52 9.84
CA ARG A 163 -14.25 -13.58 10.88
C ARG A 163 -12.72 -13.42 10.90
N SER A 164 -11.96 -14.49 10.78
CA SER A 164 -10.49 -14.40 10.76
C SER A 164 -9.97 -13.67 9.52
N ARG A 165 -10.58 -13.92 8.35
CA ARG A 165 -10.23 -13.23 7.09
C ARG A 165 -10.63 -11.75 7.09
N SER A 166 -11.82 -11.43 7.60
CA SER A 166 -12.28 -10.04 7.70
C SER A 166 -11.46 -9.26 8.75
N LEU A 167 -11.16 -9.87 9.90
CA LEU A 167 -10.30 -9.27 10.91
C LEU A 167 -8.91 -8.99 10.34
N LEU A 168 -8.30 -9.95 9.65
CA LEU A 168 -7.01 -9.78 8.99
C LEU A 168 -7.06 -8.59 8.03
N LEU A 169 -8.03 -8.55 7.12
CA LEU A 169 -8.19 -7.48 6.13
C LEU A 169 -8.36 -6.10 6.78
N VAL A 170 -9.20 -6.01 7.81
CA VAL A 170 -9.43 -4.75 8.53
C VAL A 170 -8.17 -4.34 9.28
N THR A 171 -7.49 -5.26 9.97
CA THR A 171 -6.25 -4.96 10.69
C THR A 171 -5.14 -4.51 9.74
N THR A 172 -4.91 -5.20 8.62
CA THR A 172 -3.89 -4.80 7.64
C THR A 172 -4.22 -3.46 6.99
N ALA A 173 -5.50 -3.22 6.67
CA ALA A 173 -5.94 -1.94 6.14
C ALA A 173 -5.74 -0.81 7.15
N LEU A 174 -6.08 -1.01 8.43
CA LEU A 174 -5.87 0.00 9.47
C LEU A 174 -4.38 0.34 9.63
N LEU A 175 -3.49 -0.65 9.64
CA LEU A 175 -2.04 -0.43 9.71
C LEU A 175 -1.54 0.38 8.50
N LEU A 176 -1.97 0.02 7.29
CA LEU A 176 -1.63 0.76 6.07
C LEU A 176 -2.19 2.19 6.07
N THR A 177 -3.41 2.39 6.58
CA THR A 177 -3.99 3.74 6.69
C THR A 177 -3.28 4.60 7.71
N LEU A 178 -2.82 4.00 8.82
CA LEU A 178 -2.04 4.70 9.84
C LEU A 178 -0.70 5.16 9.27
N GLU A 179 -0.02 4.30 8.50
CA GLU A 179 1.23 4.63 7.83
C GLU A 179 1.03 5.76 6.80
N ALA A 180 0.04 5.62 5.92
CA ALA A 180 -0.28 6.63 4.90
C ALA A 180 -0.65 7.98 5.53
N GLY A 181 -1.51 7.94 6.55
CA GLY A 181 -1.99 9.10 7.28
C GLY A 181 -0.88 9.80 8.03
N PHE A 182 0.07 9.06 8.60
CA PHE A 182 1.25 9.66 9.23
C PHE A 182 2.12 10.39 8.20
N ARG A 183 2.44 9.78 7.05
CA ARG A 183 3.20 10.44 5.97
C ARG A 183 2.49 11.69 5.45
N LEU A 184 1.17 11.59 5.25
CA LEU A 184 0.34 12.71 4.82
C LEU A 184 0.36 13.85 5.85
N GLY A 185 0.22 13.52 7.15
CA GLY A 185 0.27 14.48 8.24
C GLY A 185 1.61 15.20 8.35
N VAL A 186 2.72 14.50 8.15
CA VAL A 186 4.06 15.11 8.11
C VAL A 186 4.22 16.06 6.93
N MET A 187 3.63 15.74 5.77
CA MET A 187 3.70 16.61 4.58
C MET A 187 2.83 17.88 4.71
N PHE A 188 1.77 17.83 5.51
CA PHE A 188 0.89 18.98 5.77
C PHE A 188 1.50 20.04 6.68
N ASP A 189 2.61 19.76 7.37
CA ASP A 189 3.29 20.73 8.23
C ASP A 189 4.49 21.36 7.49
N PRO A 190 4.31 22.48 6.76
CA PRO A 190 5.39 23.19 6.11
C PRO A 190 6.28 23.87 7.14
N ARG A 191 7.56 23.50 7.17
CA ARG A 191 8.44 23.86 8.28
C ARG A 191 9.60 24.77 7.87
N PRO A 192 9.88 25.85 8.63
CA PRO A 192 11.10 26.64 8.49
C PRO A 192 12.33 25.93 9.08
N TRP A 193 13.51 26.26 8.56
CA TRP A 193 14.78 25.66 8.94
C TRP A 193 15.04 25.77 10.48
N GLY A 194 15.52 24.70 11.12
CA GLY A 194 15.96 24.69 12.54
C GLY A 194 14.97 24.13 13.60
N GLN A 195 13.65 24.28 13.41
CA GLN A 195 12.54 23.82 14.30
C GLN A 195 12.32 22.32 14.67
N GLN A 196 13.29 21.44 15.00
CA GLN A 196 13.04 19.97 14.98
C GLN A 196 11.85 19.51 15.86
N ARG A 197 10.85 18.87 15.25
CA ARG A 197 9.66 18.29 15.91
C ARG A 197 9.86 16.81 16.27
N TRP A 198 8.99 16.28 17.14
CA TRP A 198 9.05 14.92 17.69
C TRP A 198 9.04 13.82 16.61
N TYR A 199 8.28 14.00 15.51
CA TYR A 199 8.20 13.03 14.43
C TYR A 199 9.45 13.00 13.55
N HIS A 200 10.38 13.97 13.68
CA HIS A 200 11.67 13.92 13.00
C HIS A 200 12.72 13.07 13.72
N SER A 201 12.36 12.51 14.87
CA SER A 201 13.24 11.59 15.58
C SER A 201 13.46 10.30 14.77
N ARG A 202 14.65 9.69 14.94
CA ARG A 202 14.95 8.38 14.36
C ARG A 202 13.93 7.33 14.80
N ALA A 203 13.44 7.43 16.04
CA ALA A 203 12.42 6.54 16.59
C ALA A 203 11.12 6.59 15.78
N ALA A 204 10.60 7.78 15.47
CA ALA A 204 9.39 7.92 14.68
C ALA A 204 9.55 7.35 13.26
N TYR A 205 10.71 7.59 12.63
CA TYR A 205 11.01 7.06 11.30
C TYR A 205 10.98 5.52 11.24
N TYR A 206 11.61 4.84 12.21
CA TYR A 206 11.61 3.38 12.23
C TYR A 206 10.27 2.79 12.67
N CYS A 207 9.62 3.35 13.70
CA CYS A 207 8.37 2.80 14.23
C CYS A 207 7.16 3.03 13.31
N LEU A 208 7.07 4.18 12.65
CA LEU A 208 5.90 4.54 11.84
C LEU A 208 6.13 4.36 10.33
N GLY A 209 7.39 4.20 9.90
CA GLY A 209 7.73 3.78 8.54
C GLY A 209 7.93 2.27 8.46
N TYR A 210 9.15 1.80 8.72
CA TYR A 210 9.55 0.42 8.47
C TYR A 210 8.84 -0.63 9.34
N MET A 211 8.56 -0.35 10.62
CA MET A 211 7.91 -1.34 11.49
C MET A 211 6.47 -1.64 11.06
N MET A 212 5.74 -0.63 10.57
CA MET A 212 4.39 -0.83 10.02
C MET A 212 4.44 -1.72 8.77
N GLU A 213 5.41 -1.49 7.89
CA GLU A 213 5.63 -2.32 6.71
C GLU A 213 5.92 -3.78 7.08
N VAL A 214 6.87 -4.01 8.01
CA VAL A 214 7.24 -5.34 8.48
C VAL A 214 6.07 -6.04 9.17
N MET A 215 5.27 -5.34 9.97
CA MET A 215 4.06 -5.90 10.60
C MET A 215 3.06 -6.38 9.56
N VAL A 216 2.79 -5.59 8.52
CA VAL A 216 1.86 -5.98 7.45
C VAL A 216 2.39 -7.18 6.66
N VAL A 217 3.68 -7.21 6.33
CA VAL A 217 4.32 -8.36 5.67
C VAL A 217 4.21 -9.62 6.53
N TYR A 218 4.43 -9.50 7.85
CA TYR A 218 4.29 -10.61 8.79
C TYR A 218 2.84 -11.11 8.84
N LEU A 219 1.85 -10.21 8.86
CA LEU A 219 0.44 -10.59 8.80
C LEU A 219 0.11 -11.33 7.50
N PHE A 220 0.57 -10.84 6.35
CA PHE A 220 0.35 -11.52 5.06
C PHE A 220 1.03 -12.89 4.98
N THR A 221 2.23 -13.03 5.52
CA THR A 221 3.00 -14.28 5.48
C THR A 221 2.47 -15.30 6.49
N GLY A 222 2.22 -14.86 7.73
CA GLY A 222 1.78 -15.70 8.85
C GLY A 222 0.39 -16.28 8.64
N THR A 223 -0.49 -15.53 7.97
CA THR A 223 -1.88 -15.97 7.72
C THR A 223 -1.99 -16.94 6.53
N ARG A 224 -0.87 -17.22 5.83
CA ARG A 224 -0.79 -18.11 4.66
C ARG A 224 -2.02 -17.98 3.75
N VAL A 225 -2.42 -16.74 3.43
CA VAL A 225 -3.60 -16.41 2.60
C VAL A 225 -3.61 -17.20 1.29
N TRP A 226 -2.42 -17.60 0.81
CA TRP A 226 -2.19 -18.35 -0.42
C TRP A 226 -2.45 -19.87 -0.36
N ARG A 227 -2.58 -20.50 0.81
CA ARG A 227 -2.75 -21.97 0.91
C ARG A 227 -4.21 -22.45 0.89
N GLY A 228 -5.18 -21.54 0.96
CA GLY A 228 -6.61 -21.88 0.91
C GLY A 228 -7.21 -21.96 -0.49
N PHE A 229 -6.39 -21.98 -1.54
CA PHE A 229 -6.87 -22.06 -2.91
C PHE A 229 -7.24 -23.51 -3.21
N ARG A 230 -8.51 -23.87 -2.99
CA ARG A 230 -9.12 -24.93 -3.77
C ARG A 230 -9.04 -24.43 -5.22
N THR A 231 -8.23 -25.08 -6.05
CA THR A 231 -8.33 -24.94 -7.51
C THR A 231 -9.80 -25.12 -7.80
N GLY A 232 -10.49 -24.03 -8.14
CA GLY A 232 -11.90 -24.11 -8.47
C GLY A 232 -11.96 -25.02 -9.68
N GLU A 233 -12.52 -26.21 -9.51
CA GLU A 233 -13.14 -26.86 -10.64
C GLU A 233 -14.12 -25.85 -11.20
N VAL A 234 -13.75 -25.31 -12.34
CA VAL A 234 -14.63 -24.48 -13.15
C VAL A 234 -15.73 -25.44 -13.53
N TYR A 235 -16.88 -25.38 -12.87
CA TYR A 235 -18.09 -26.08 -13.31
C TYR A 235 -18.46 -25.50 -14.69
N LYS A 236 -17.88 -26.08 -15.74
CA LYS A 236 -18.36 -25.96 -17.12
C LYS A 236 -19.46 -27.01 -17.29
N GLY A 237 -20.60 -26.79 -16.65
CA GLY A 237 -21.72 -27.74 -16.75
C GLY A 237 -23.02 -27.06 -16.35
N HIS A 238 -24.03 -27.22 -17.21
CA HIS A 238 -25.41 -26.83 -16.95
C HIS A 238 -25.91 -27.53 -15.68
N TRP A 239 -26.50 -26.80 -14.73
CA TRP A 239 -27.05 -27.40 -13.51
C TRP A 239 -28.14 -28.42 -13.87
N PRO A 240 -28.02 -29.71 -13.50
CA PRO A 240 -29.12 -30.64 -13.64
C PRO A 240 -30.18 -30.30 -12.58
N VAL A 241 -31.37 -29.92 -13.04
CA VAL A 241 -32.54 -29.70 -12.18
C VAL A 241 -32.85 -31.01 -11.44
N GLY A 242 -32.67 -31.03 -10.12
CA GLY A 242 -33.13 -32.11 -9.24
C GLY A 242 -32.13 -33.20 -8.84
N GLY A 243 -30.82 -33.03 -9.05
CA GLY A 243 -29.81 -34.03 -8.65
C GLY A 243 -28.74 -33.49 -7.70
N ARG A 244 -28.25 -34.31 -6.76
CA ARG A 244 -27.03 -33.98 -5.99
C ARG A 244 -25.86 -33.80 -6.96
N PRO A 245 -24.97 -32.81 -6.76
CA PRO A 245 -23.83 -32.60 -7.65
C PRO A 245 -22.97 -33.87 -7.66
N ARG A 246 -22.84 -34.49 -8.84
CA ARG A 246 -21.89 -35.58 -9.06
C ARG A 246 -20.49 -34.97 -9.03
N MET A 247 -19.69 -35.34 -8.03
CA MET A 247 -18.26 -35.02 -8.02
C MET A 247 -17.59 -35.81 -9.13
N GLU A 248 -17.46 -35.21 -10.32
CA GLU A 248 -16.63 -35.76 -11.38
C GLU A 248 -15.16 -35.52 -11.00
N ARG A 249 -14.53 -36.57 -10.45
CA ARG A 249 -13.13 -36.54 -10.05
C ARG A 249 -12.29 -36.64 -11.32
N TRP A 250 -11.34 -35.72 -11.53
CA TRP A 250 -10.41 -35.68 -12.68
C TRP A 250 -9.75 -37.00 -13.10
N ALA A 251 -9.74 -38.01 -12.23
CA ALA A 251 -9.29 -39.37 -12.53
C ALA A 251 -10.13 -40.08 -13.61
N GLU A 252 -11.39 -39.67 -13.83
CA GLU A 252 -12.27 -40.26 -14.86
C GLU A 252 -11.97 -39.76 -16.28
N PHE A 253 -11.25 -38.64 -16.44
CA PHE A 253 -10.87 -38.11 -17.76
C PHE A 253 -9.49 -38.58 -18.23
N VAL A 254 -8.79 -39.36 -17.42
CA VAL A 254 -7.54 -40.01 -17.81
C VAL A 254 -7.91 -41.42 -18.24
N ASN A 255 -7.98 -41.66 -19.56
CA ASN A 255 -8.21 -43.01 -20.08
C ASN A 255 -7.27 -43.99 -19.37
N THR A 256 -7.85 -44.99 -18.74
CA THR A 256 -7.11 -46.07 -18.11
C THR A 256 -6.27 -46.76 -19.18
N GLU A 257 -5.01 -47.12 -18.90
CA GLU A 257 -4.08 -47.67 -19.91
C GLU A 257 -4.65 -48.89 -20.66
N GLY A 258 -5.59 -49.62 -20.07
CA GLY A 258 -6.33 -50.72 -20.71
C GLY A 258 -7.23 -50.29 -21.88
N GLU A 259 -7.76 -49.05 -21.88
CA GLU A 259 -8.54 -48.51 -23.00
C GLU A 259 -7.65 -47.97 -24.13
N VAL A 260 -6.44 -47.54 -23.82
CA VAL A 260 -5.48 -47.01 -24.82
C VAL A 260 -4.70 -48.13 -25.50
N TYR A 261 -4.32 -49.17 -24.74
CA TYR A 261 -3.45 -50.23 -25.25
C TYR A 261 -4.15 -51.55 -25.56
N GLY A 262 -5.44 -51.69 -25.21
CA GLY A 262 -6.17 -52.95 -25.32
C GLY A 262 -5.58 -54.00 -24.38
N GLU A 263 -6.42 -54.80 -23.74
CA GLU A 263 -5.93 -55.97 -23.02
C GLU A 263 -5.22 -56.90 -24.00
N ARG A 264 -3.89 -56.97 -23.92
CA ARG A 264 -3.14 -58.06 -24.52
C ARG A 264 -3.37 -59.30 -23.65
N GLY A 265 -4.39 -60.07 -24.02
CA GLY A 265 -4.47 -61.49 -23.66
C GLY A 265 -3.30 -62.27 -24.24
#